data_AF-A0A0B1RZU7-F1
#
_entry.id   AF-A0A0B1RZU7-F1
#
_cell.length_a   1.000
_cell.length_b   1.000
_cell.length_c   1.000
_cell.angle_alpha   90.00
_cell.angle_beta   90.00
_cell.angle_gamma   90.00
#
_symmetry.space_group_name_H-M   'P 1'
#
loop_
_entity.id
_entity.type
_entity.pdbx_description
1 polymer ?
#
loop_
_entity_poly.entity_id
_entity_poly.type
_entity_poly.pdbx_seq_one_letter_code
_entity_poly.pdbx_strand_id
1 'polypeptide(L)'
;MVIDSGIVPSLVPMLGHSDAKVQTAALRAVGNIVTGSDEQTQLVLDCGVLQEMPQLLSHQKEKINKEAVWFLSNITAGNQNQVQAVLDAGLMPLIINLLAKADFPTQKEAAWAVSNVTISGRPDQVEQMVNCGVIPPFCALLDCKDPQIIQVCISCCNALFTFRPICFTYC
;
A
#
# COMPACT_ATOMS: atom_id res chain seq x y z
N MET A 1 -20.93 16.83 -2.03
CA MET A 1 -19.52 16.35 -2.14
C MET A 1 -19.43 15.33 -3.27
N VAL A 2 -18.23 15.01 -3.80
CA VAL A 2 -18.03 13.98 -4.85
C VAL A 2 -18.60 12.60 -4.43
N ILE A 3 -18.75 12.38 -3.13
CA ILE A 3 -19.29 11.15 -2.53
C ILE A 3 -20.81 11.04 -2.69
N ASP A 4 -21.53 12.16 -2.67
CA ASP A 4 -22.99 12.18 -2.77
C ASP A 4 -23.50 11.97 -4.20
N SER A 5 -22.60 11.96 -5.19
CA SER A 5 -22.96 11.80 -6.60
C SER A 5 -23.06 10.34 -7.06
N GLY A 6 -22.77 9.36 -6.18
CA GLY A 6 -22.77 7.94 -6.55
C GLY A 6 -21.69 7.58 -7.58
N ILE A 7 -20.64 8.40 -7.70
CA ILE A 7 -19.60 8.21 -8.71
C ILE A 7 -18.65 7.05 -8.39
N VAL A 8 -18.43 6.73 -7.11
CA VAL A 8 -17.50 5.68 -6.67
C VAL A 8 -17.90 4.30 -7.22
N PRO A 9 -19.16 3.84 -7.09
CA PRO A 9 -19.62 2.60 -7.74
C PRO A 9 -19.42 2.56 -9.26
N SER A 10 -19.40 3.71 -9.93
CA SER A 10 -19.17 3.77 -11.38
C SER A 10 -17.68 3.75 -11.75
N LEU A 11 -16.81 4.25 -10.86
CA LEU A 11 -15.37 4.31 -11.09
C LEU A 11 -14.66 2.98 -10.78
N VAL A 12 -15.11 2.22 -9.79
CA VAL A 12 -14.47 0.95 -9.41
C VAL A 12 -14.40 -0.04 -10.58
N PRO A 13 -15.47 -0.29 -11.35
CA PRO A 13 -15.40 -1.19 -12.51
C PRO A 13 -14.45 -0.71 -13.61
N MET A 14 -14.15 0.59 -13.68
CA MET A 14 -13.22 1.14 -14.68
C MET A 14 -11.76 0.79 -14.39
N LEU A 15 -11.44 0.31 -13.19
CA LEU A 15 -10.11 -0.20 -12.83
C LEU A 15 -9.76 -1.50 -13.58
N GLY A 16 -10.76 -2.32 -13.91
CA GLY A 16 -10.61 -3.51 -14.73
C GLY A 16 -10.70 -3.26 -16.25
N HIS A 17 -10.73 -2.01 -16.69
CA HIS A 17 -10.86 -1.67 -18.11
C HIS A 17 -9.61 -2.07 -18.91
N SER A 18 -9.78 -2.50 -20.17
CA SER A 18 -8.66 -2.94 -21.03
C SER A 18 -7.70 -1.81 -21.44
N ASP A 19 -8.21 -0.58 -21.52
CA ASP A 19 -7.40 0.61 -21.80
C ASP A 19 -6.76 1.15 -20.52
N ALA A 20 -5.43 1.04 -20.46
CA ALA A 20 -4.58 1.58 -19.41
C ALA A 20 -4.79 3.08 -19.11
N LYS A 21 -5.20 3.90 -20.09
CA LYS A 21 -5.52 5.32 -19.86
C LYS A 21 -6.77 5.46 -19.00
N VAL A 22 -7.79 4.63 -19.27
CA VAL A 22 -9.03 4.58 -18.49
C VAL A 22 -8.71 4.08 -17.08
N GLN A 23 -7.94 2.99 -16.94
CA GLN A 23 -7.51 2.48 -15.64
C GLN A 23 -6.75 3.55 -14.83
N THR A 24 -5.80 4.24 -15.46
CA THR A 24 -5.01 5.30 -14.79
C THR A 24 -5.92 6.45 -14.34
N ALA A 25 -6.86 6.88 -15.18
CA ALA A 25 -7.78 7.96 -14.84
C ALA A 25 -8.72 7.55 -13.70
N ALA A 26 -9.27 6.35 -13.75
CA ALA A 26 -10.13 5.80 -12.71
C ALA A 26 -9.37 5.67 -11.39
N LEU A 27 -8.17 5.08 -11.40
CA LEU A 27 -7.31 4.89 -10.24
C LEU A 27 -6.94 6.21 -9.56
N ARG A 28 -6.64 7.23 -10.35
CA ARG A 28 -6.33 8.57 -9.83
C ARG A 28 -7.57 9.25 -9.26
N ALA A 29 -8.74 9.07 -9.88
CA ALA A 29 -9.99 9.59 -9.37
C ALA A 29 -10.37 8.95 -8.02
N VAL A 30 -10.30 7.62 -7.89
CA VAL A 30 -10.56 6.94 -6.60
C VAL A 30 -9.46 7.21 -5.58
N GLY A 31 -8.21 7.36 -6.01
CA GLY A 31 -7.08 7.78 -5.19
C GLY A 31 -7.28 9.11 -4.49
N ASN A 32 -7.75 10.12 -5.23
CA ASN A 32 -8.05 11.42 -4.64
C ASN A 32 -9.23 11.38 -3.64
N ILE A 33 -10.08 10.35 -3.67
CA ILE A 33 -11.16 10.18 -2.70
C ILE A 33 -10.61 9.59 -1.40
N VAL A 34 -9.73 8.59 -1.48
CA VAL A 34 -9.12 7.96 -0.29
C VAL A 34 -8.07 8.82 0.40
N THR A 35 -7.65 9.94 -0.20
CA THR A 35 -6.80 10.95 0.47
C THR A 35 -7.56 11.89 1.40
N GLY A 36 -8.88 11.77 1.49
CA GLY A 36 -9.70 12.63 2.35
C GLY A 36 -9.97 12.01 3.72
N SER A 37 -11.25 11.90 4.15
CA SER A 37 -11.58 11.36 5.47
C SER A 37 -11.75 9.84 5.47
N ASP A 38 -11.67 9.23 6.67
CA ASP A 38 -11.87 7.79 6.86
C ASP A 38 -13.20 7.31 6.31
N GLU A 39 -14.28 8.10 6.40
CA GLU A 39 -15.58 7.75 5.83
C GLU A 39 -15.54 7.69 4.30
N GLN A 40 -14.76 8.57 3.66
CA GLN A 40 -14.59 8.57 2.20
C GLN A 40 -13.81 7.33 1.77
N THR A 41 -12.74 7.00 2.50
CA THR A 41 -11.97 5.78 2.29
C THR A 41 -12.84 4.54 2.46
N GLN A 42 -13.66 4.50 3.51
CA GLN A 42 -14.56 3.38 3.77
C GLN A 42 -15.57 3.18 2.64
N LEU A 43 -16.15 4.25 2.09
CA LEU A 43 -17.06 4.13 0.94
C LEU A 43 -16.38 3.46 -0.27
N VAL A 44 -15.12 3.81 -0.56
CA VAL A 44 -14.38 3.20 -1.67
C VAL A 44 -14.11 1.72 -1.40
N LEU A 45 -13.77 1.35 -0.15
CA LEU A 45 -13.62 -0.04 0.27
C LEU A 45 -14.92 -0.84 0.13
N ASP A 46 -16.04 -0.27 0.56
CA ASP A 46 -17.37 -0.89 0.50
C ASP A 46 -17.83 -1.15 -0.94
N CYS A 47 -17.30 -0.39 -1.91
CA CYS A 47 -17.52 -0.61 -3.34
C CYS A 47 -16.68 -1.74 -3.94
N GLY A 48 -15.90 -2.48 -3.14
CA GLY A 48 -15.14 -3.65 -3.58
C GLY A 48 -13.83 -3.33 -4.30
N VAL A 49 -13.30 -2.10 -4.15
CA VAL A 49 -12.10 -1.63 -4.87
C VAL A 49 -10.87 -2.55 -4.71
N LEU A 50 -10.73 -3.21 -3.55
CA LEU A 50 -9.58 -4.05 -3.24
C LEU A 50 -9.49 -5.29 -4.14
N GLN A 51 -10.61 -5.76 -4.70
CA GLN A 51 -10.64 -6.92 -5.61
C GLN A 51 -9.96 -6.60 -6.95
N GLU A 52 -9.91 -5.33 -7.34
CA GLU A 52 -9.26 -4.87 -8.58
C GLU A 52 -7.75 -4.63 -8.40
N MET A 53 -7.24 -4.61 -7.17
CA MET A 53 -5.84 -4.26 -6.89
C MET A 53 -4.81 -5.29 -7.37
N PRO A 54 -5.02 -6.63 -7.26
CA PRO A 54 -4.02 -7.61 -7.67
C PRO A 54 -3.59 -7.47 -9.14
N GLN A 55 -4.53 -7.20 -10.05
CA GLN A 55 -4.24 -7.00 -11.48
C GLN A 55 -3.48 -5.68 -11.73
N LEU A 56 -3.75 -4.63 -10.96
CA LEU A 56 -3.07 -3.34 -11.11
C LEU A 56 -1.65 -3.40 -10.53
N LEU A 57 -1.46 -4.07 -9.40
CA LEU A 57 -0.16 -4.30 -8.78
C LEU A 57 0.74 -5.21 -9.64
N SER A 58 0.15 -6.07 -10.46
CA SER A 58 0.88 -6.98 -11.38
C SER A 58 0.89 -6.49 -12.84
N HIS A 59 0.46 -5.25 -13.10
CA HIS A 59 0.38 -4.70 -14.45
C HIS A 59 1.78 -4.56 -15.07
N GLN A 60 1.91 -4.76 -16.39
CA GLN A 60 3.19 -4.59 -17.12
C GLN A 60 3.69 -3.12 -17.20
N LYS A 61 2.91 -2.16 -16.70
CA LYS A 61 3.20 -0.73 -16.85
C LYS A 61 3.51 -0.21 -15.46
N GLU A 62 4.77 0.10 -15.22
CA GLU A 62 5.28 0.60 -13.93
C GLU A 62 4.45 1.78 -13.41
N LYS A 63 4.02 2.67 -14.31
CA LYS A 63 3.14 3.79 -13.96
C LYS A 63 1.84 3.36 -13.25
N ILE A 64 1.23 2.26 -13.69
CA ILE A 64 0.01 1.72 -13.06
C ILE A 64 0.35 1.09 -11.71
N ASN A 65 1.45 0.32 -11.62
CA ASN A 65 1.89 -0.26 -10.35
C ASN A 65 2.13 0.85 -9.32
N LYS A 66 2.87 1.90 -9.70
CA LYS A 66 3.14 3.06 -8.86
C LYS A 66 1.87 3.72 -8.33
N GLU A 67 0.90 4.02 -9.21
CA GLU A 67 -0.35 4.67 -8.80
C GLU A 67 -1.22 3.72 -7.95
N ALA A 68 -1.16 2.41 -8.17
CA ALA A 68 -1.90 1.42 -7.37
C ALA A 68 -1.30 1.28 -5.97
N VAL A 69 0.02 1.28 -5.87
CA VAL A 69 0.70 1.28 -4.57
C VAL A 69 0.49 2.60 -3.84
N TRP A 70 0.54 3.74 -4.53
CA TRP A 70 0.18 5.04 -3.94
C TRP A 70 -1.27 5.07 -3.44
N PHE A 71 -2.21 4.49 -4.19
CA PHE A 71 -3.59 4.34 -3.73
C PHE A 71 -3.67 3.55 -2.42
N LEU A 72 -2.97 2.40 -2.35
CA LEU A 72 -2.94 1.56 -1.15
C LEU A 72 -2.20 2.20 0.01
N SER A 73 -1.15 3.00 -0.25
CA SER A 73 -0.42 3.72 0.80
C SER A 73 -1.33 4.69 1.55
N ASN A 74 -2.24 5.37 0.85
CA ASN A 74 -3.26 6.23 1.47
C ASN A 74 -4.26 5.44 2.31
N ILE A 75 -4.71 4.26 1.85
CA ILE A 75 -5.62 3.41 2.65
C ILE A 75 -4.93 2.91 3.92
N THR A 76 -3.67 2.46 3.80
CA THR A 76 -2.90 2.00 4.96
C THR A 76 -2.52 3.11 5.94
N ALA A 77 -2.62 4.38 5.54
CA ALA A 77 -2.46 5.54 6.42
C ALA A 77 -3.73 5.85 7.24
N GLY A 78 -4.86 5.22 6.90
CA GLY A 78 -6.13 5.39 7.60
C GLY A 78 -6.21 4.60 8.90
N ASN A 79 -7.43 4.27 9.32
CA ASN A 79 -7.63 3.55 10.58
C ASN A 79 -7.32 2.04 10.50
N GLN A 80 -7.31 1.41 11.68
CA GLN A 80 -6.92 0.02 11.85
C GLN A 80 -7.80 -0.98 11.09
N ASN A 81 -9.08 -0.65 10.84
CA ASN A 81 -9.98 -1.51 10.09
C ASN A 81 -9.68 -1.45 8.59
N GLN A 82 -9.33 -0.27 8.08
CA GLN A 82 -8.93 -0.06 6.69
C GLN A 82 -7.59 -0.75 6.38
N VAL A 83 -6.64 -0.65 7.31
CA VAL A 83 -5.39 -1.42 7.27
C VAL A 83 -5.69 -2.93 7.24
N GLN A 84 -6.59 -3.40 8.10
CA GLN A 84 -6.95 -4.82 8.14
C GLN A 84 -7.58 -5.29 6.84
N ALA A 85 -8.46 -4.49 6.23
CA ALA A 85 -9.09 -4.84 4.94
C ALA A 85 -8.04 -5.07 3.83
N VAL A 86 -6.96 -4.28 3.82
CA VAL A 86 -5.85 -4.44 2.88
C VAL A 86 -5.03 -5.71 3.15
N LEU A 87 -4.82 -6.05 4.42
CA LEU A 87 -4.15 -7.28 4.85
C LEU A 87 -4.98 -8.53 4.48
N ASP A 88 -6.27 -8.51 4.81
CA ASP A 88 -7.21 -9.61 4.55
C ASP A 88 -7.43 -9.84 3.05
N ALA A 89 -7.31 -8.79 2.23
CA ALA A 89 -7.32 -8.89 0.77
C ALA A 89 -6.03 -9.52 0.19
N GLY A 90 -5.04 -9.85 1.01
CA GLY A 90 -3.80 -10.51 0.57
C GLY A 90 -2.90 -9.62 -0.28
N LEU A 91 -3.00 -8.29 -0.15
CA LEU A 91 -2.29 -7.34 -1.02
C LEU A 91 -0.84 -7.08 -0.56
N MET A 92 -0.51 -7.31 0.71
CA MET A 92 0.83 -6.99 1.24
C MET A 92 1.97 -7.78 0.59
N PRO A 93 1.85 -9.09 0.30
CA PRO A 93 2.87 -9.80 -0.46
C PRO A 93 3.17 -9.16 -1.83
N LEU A 94 2.14 -8.61 -2.50
CA LEU A 94 2.31 -7.94 -3.80
C LEU A 94 3.02 -6.59 -3.64
N ILE A 95 2.66 -5.79 -2.64
CA ILE A 95 3.35 -4.52 -2.33
C ILE A 95 4.82 -4.80 -1.95
N ILE A 96 5.08 -5.82 -1.13
CA ILE A 96 6.44 -6.20 -0.72
C ILE A 96 7.27 -6.68 -1.91
N ASN A 97 6.67 -7.40 -2.87
CA ASN A 97 7.37 -7.76 -4.10
C ASN A 97 7.72 -6.52 -4.95
N LEU A 98 6.82 -5.53 -5.05
CA LEU A 98 7.10 -4.27 -5.74
C LEU A 98 8.18 -3.45 -5.01
N LEU A 99 8.14 -3.42 -3.68
CA LEU A 99 9.19 -2.81 -2.85
C LEU A 99 10.58 -3.38 -3.18
N ALA A 100 10.67 -4.69 -3.41
CA ALA A 100 11.92 -5.37 -3.70
C ALA A 100 12.42 -5.18 -5.15
N LYS A 101 11.51 -5.07 -6.13
CA LYS A 101 11.85 -5.27 -7.55
C LYS A 101 11.43 -4.15 -8.52
N ALA A 102 10.55 -3.24 -8.10
CA ALA A 102 10.05 -2.19 -8.98
C ALA A 102 11.07 -1.05 -9.16
N ASP A 103 10.73 -0.12 -10.04
CA ASP A 103 11.49 1.12 -10.20
C ASP A 103 11.43 1.97 -8.91
N PHE A 104 12.47 2.78 -8.69
CA PHE A 104 12.61 3.54 -7.45
C PHE A 104 11.37 4.37 -7.07
N PRO A 105 10.69 5.09 -7.99
CA PRO A 105 9.41 5.74 -7.69
C PRO A 105 8.35 4.82 -7.07
N THR A 106 8.17 3.61 -7.60
CA THR A 106 7.21 2.63 -7.06
C THR A 106 7.68 2.08 -5.71
N GLN A 107 8.98 1.82 -5.56
CA GLN A 107 9.55 1.35 -4.29
C GLN A 107 9.29 2.36 -3.16
N LYS A 108 9.37 3.67 -3.44
CA LYS A 108 9.06 4.71 -2.45
C LYS A 108 7.63 4.63 -1.94
N GLU A 109 6.67 4.52 -2.85
CA GLU A 109 5.25 4.38 -2.47
C GLU A 109 5.00 3.08 -1.69
N ALA A 110 5.70 2.00 -2.07
CA ALA A 110 5.60 0.73 -1.37
C ALA A 110 6.19 0.82 0.04
N ALA A 111 7.29 1.55 0.21
CA ALA A 111 7.90 1.80 1.51
C ALA A 111 6.94 2.59 2.41
N TRP A 112 6.27 3.60 1.87
CA TRP A 112 5.22 4.34 2.59
C TRP A 112 4.09 3.43 3.03
N ALA A 113 3.50 2.65 2.11
CA ALA A 113 2.40 1.73 2.41
C ALA A 113 2.76 0.76 3.54
N VAL A 114 3.92 0.11 3.47
CA VAL A 114 4.38 -0.78 4.55
C VAL A 114 4.60 0.00 5.84
N SER A 115 5.27 1.14 5.78
CA SER A 115 5.64 1.90 6.98
C SER A 115 4.40 2.32 7.76
N ASN A 116 3.32 2.71 7.08
CA ASN A 116 2.05 3.06 7.70
C ASN A 116 1.48 1.88 8.51
N VAL A 117 1.53 0.66 7.96
CA VAL A 117 1.11 -0.55 8.69
C VAL A 117 2.02 -0.84 9.87
N THR A 118 3.35 -0.70 9.72
CA THR A 118 4.28 -1.06 10.80
C THR A 118 4.34 -0.07 11.95
N ILE A 119 4.17 1.22 11.68
CA ILE A 119 4.32 2.30 12.66
C ILE A 119 3.00 2.54 13.39
N SER A 120 1.89 2.55 12.65
CA SER A 120 0.57 2.86 13.21
C SER A 120 -0.28 1.63 13.45
N GLY A 121 0.08 0.47 12.91
CA GLY A 121 -0.72 -0.75 13.00
C GLY A 121 -0.71 -1.40 14.38
N ARG A 122 -1.69 -2.27 14.61
CA ARG A 122 -1.76 -3.11 15.82
C ARG A 122 -0.68 -4.22 15.81
N PRO A 123 -0.31 -4.77 16.98
CA PRO A 123 0.73 -5.81 17.06
C PRO A 123 0.49 -7.02 16.15
N ASP A 124 -0.76 -7.46 16.00
CA ASP A 124 -1.16 -8.57 15.13
C ASP A 124 -0.91 -8.25 13.64
N GLN A 125 -1.16 -7.02 13.21
CA GLN A 125 -0.91 -6.55 11.85
C GLN A 125 0.59 -6.45 11.56
N VAL A 126 1.36 -5.95 12.53
CA VAL A 126 2.82 -5.90 12.41
C VAL A 126 3.42 -7.30 12.33
N GLU A 127 2.92 -8.26 13.11
CA GLU A 127 3.35 -9.65 13.02
C GLU A 127 3.02 -10.26 11.64
N GLN A 128 1.86 -9.96 11.07
CA GLN A 128 1.53 -10.36 9.69
C GLN A 128 2.55 -9.79 8.68
N MET A 129 2.99 -8.53 8.84
CA MET A 129 4.00 -7.94 7.96
C MET A 129 5.35 -8.65 8.06
N VAL A 130 5.78 -9.03 9.27
CA VAL A 130 6.99 -9.83 9.49
C VAL A 130 6.87 -11.17 8.77
N ASN A 131 5.73 -11.85 8.92
CA ASN A 131 5.46 -13.14 8.28
C ASN A 131 5.41 -13.03 6.73
N CYS A 132 5.05 -11.87 6.20
CA CYS A 132 5.10 -11.58 4.76
C CYS A 132 6.53 -11.32 4.23
N GLY A 133 7.55 -11.31 5.09
CA GLY A 133 8.95 -11.18 4.68
C GLY A 133 9.35 -9.75 4.33
N VAL A 134 8.86 -8.76 5.07
CA VAL A 134 9.10 -7.34 4.76
C VAL A 134 10.51 -6.84 5.11
N ILE A 135 11.23 -7.54 5.99
CA ILE A 135 12.55 -7.12 6.50
C ILE A 135 13.62 -7.04 5.39
N PRO A 136 13.85 -8.08 4.57
CA PRO A 136 14.93 -8.02 3.57
C PRO A 136 14.77 -6.90 2.53
N PRO A 137 13.58 -6.65 1.95
CA PRO A 137 13.37 -5.51 1.04
C PRO A 137 13.65 -4.15 1.69
N PHE A 138 13.31 -3.98 2.96
CA PHE A 138 13.58 -2.74 3.70
C PHE A 138 15.07 -2.55 3.98
N CYS A 139 15.79 -3.61 4.35
CA CYS A 139 17.24 -3.57 4.52
C CYS A 139 17.94 -3.18 3.22
N ALA A 140 17.50 -3.71 2.07
CA ALA A 140 18.07 -3.35 0.77
C ALA A 140 17.83 -1.87 0.39
N LEU A 141 16.73 -1.26 0.85
CA LEU A 141 16.43 0.16 0.62
C LEU A 141 17.24 1.13 1.48
N LEU A 142 17.90 0.67 2.55
CA LEU A 142 18.79 1.50 3.37
C LEU A 142 20.01 2.00 2.58
N ASP A 143 20.41 1.29 1.53
CA ASP A 143 21.53 1.67 0.66
C ASP A 143 21.14 2.74 -0.39
N CYS A 144 19.89 3.21 -0.39
CA CYS A 144 19.46 4.26 -1.33
C CYS A 144 20.02 5.65 -0.94
N LYS A 145 20.01 6.59 -1.88
CA LYS A 145 20.53 7.96 -1.66
C LYS A 145 19.48 8.96 -1.16
N ASP A 146 18.24 8.53 -0.95
CA ASP A 146 17.12 9.41 -0.57
C ASP A 146 16.96 9.43 0.96
N PRO A 147 17.29 10.54 1.65
CA PRO A 147 17.25 10.61 3.11
C PRO A 147 15.85 10.35 3.68
N GLN A 148 14.78 10.70 2.96
CA GLN A 148 13.42 10.47 3.44
C GLN A 148 13.11 8.97 3.49
N ILE A 149 13.52 8.23 2.46
CA ILE A 149 13.33 6.78 2.40
C ILE A 149 14.18 6.07 3.43
N ILE A 150 15.43 6.50 3.63
CA ILE A 150 16.28 5.97 4.70
C ILE A 150 15.60 6.14 6.07
N GLN A 151 15.02 7.32 6.35
CA GLN A 151 14.32 7.58 7.60
C GLN A 151 13.06 6.70 7.76
N VAL A 152 12.29 6.51 6.69
CA VAL A 152 11.13 5.61 6.66
C VAL A 152 11.58 4.18 6.95
N CYS A 153 12.68 3.72 6.33
CA CYS A 153 13.21 2.39 6.54
C CYS A 153 13.70 2.17 7.97
N ILE A 154 14.43 3.13 8.55
CA ILE A 154 14.88 3.06 9.94
C ILE A 154 13.69 3.01 10.91
N SER A 155 12.68 3.86 10.68
CA SER A 155 11.47 3.88 11.51
C SER A 155 10.72 2.54 11.45
N CYS A 156 10.60 1.96 10.25
CA CYS A 156 10.01 0.65 10.05
C CYS A 156 10.80 -0.46 10.77
N CYS A 157 12.13 -0.50 10.61
CA CYS A 157 12.98 -1.47 11.31
C CYS A 157 12.84 -1.37 12.83
N ASN A 158 12.85 -0.15 13.39
CA ASN A 158 12.67 0.07 14.83
C ASN A 158 11.31 -0.43 15.33
N ALA A 159 10.23 -0.18 14.57
CA ALA A 159 8.91 -0.68 14.90
C ALA A 159 8.91 -2.22 14.91
N LEU A 160 9.41 -2.86 13.85
CA LEU A 160 9.49 -4.32 13.74
C LEU A 160 10.30 -4.96 14.87
N PHE A 161 11.42 -4.36 15.29
CA PHE A 161 12.24 -4.86 16.39
C PHE A 161 11.60 -4.67 17.77
N THR A 162 10.75 -3.65 17.93
CA THR A 162 10.00 -3.44 19.18
C THR A 162 8.99 -4.56 19.42
N PHE A 163 8.35 -5.08 18.37
CA PHE A 163 7.36 -6.16 18.46
C PHE A 163 7.96 -7.57 18.53
N ARG A 164 9.25 -7.73 18.17
CA ARG A 164 10.00 -8.96 18.45
C ARG A 164 11.41 -8.63 19.00
N PRO A 165 11.66 -8.79 20.31
CA PRO A 165 13.03 -8.80 20.84
C PRO A 165 13.90 -9.99 20.35
N ILE A 166 13.50 -10.70 19.28
CA ILE A 166 14.07 -11.99 18.83
C ILE A 166 14.75 -11.90 17.45
N CYS A 167 14.83 -10.74 16.79
CA CYS A 167 15.54 -10.63 15.50
C CYS A 167 17.09 -10.70 15.59
N PHE A 168 17.65 -11.36 16.60
CA PHE A 168 19.09 -11.61 16.73
C PHE A 168 19.57 -12.96 16.17
N THR A 169 18.74 -13.74 15.47
CA THR A 169 19.16 -15.09 15.04
C THR A 169 19.60 -15.22 13.58
N TYR A 170 19.42 -14.22 12.71
CA TYR A 170 19.86 -14.34 11.31
C TYR A 170 20.27 -12.99 10.69
N CYS A 171 21.40 -12.45 11.17
CA CYS A 171 22.32 -11.62 10.40
C CYS A 171 23.70 -12.25 10.52
#